data_AF-A0A849DWY6-F1
#
_entry.id   AF-A0A849DWY6-F1
#
_cell.length_a   1.000
_cell.length_b   1.000
_cell.length_c   1.000
_cell.angle_alpha   90.00
_cell.angle_beta   90.00
_cell.angle_gamma   90.00
#
_symmetry.space_group_name_H-M   'P 1'
#
loop_
_entity.id
_entity.type
_entity.pdbx_description
1 polymer ?
#
loop_
_entity_poly.entity_id
_entity_poly.type
_entity_poly.pdbx_seq_one_letter_code
_entity_poly.pdbx_strand_id
1 'polypeptide(L)'
;MNQELIVCHKCLHQNCDTRDFCERCGAPIGTFTTISPLERIQAEGHAYREASSNPTKPIVLIGVWLLFAPGAALLFYALFKIITKKAWSEDIAWFLCYGAISIALLSKTTINFIKNKKKAEPAI
;
A
#
# COMPACT_ATOMS: atom_id res chain seq x y z
N MET A 1 23.38 -31.91 8.22
CA MET A 1 22.07 -31.31 7.89
C MET A 1 22.27 -30.47 6.64
N ASN A 2 21.73 -30.88 5.50
CA ASN A 2 21.72 -30.01 4.32
C ASN A 2 20.70 -28.90 4.59
N GLN A 3 21.15 -27.66 4.63
CA GLN A 3 20.24 -26.51 4.71
C GLN A 3 19.62 -26.34 3.32
N GLU A 4 18.32 -26.56 3.21
CA GLU A 4 17.59 -26.19 2.00
C GLU A 4 17.61 -24.65 1.89
N LEU A 5 17.86 -24.17 0.67
CA LEU A 5 17.94 -22.75 0.36
C LEU A 5 16.72 -22.36 -0.46
N ILE A 6 16.00 -21.33 -0.01
CA ILE A 6 14.87 -20.75 -0.73
C ILE A 6 15.30 -19.46 -1.43
N VAL A 7 14.87 -19.30 -2.68
CA VAL A 7 15.17 -18.09 -3.48
C VAL A 7 14.01 -17.12 -3.39
N CYS A 8 14.29 -15.87 -3.03
CA CYS A 8 13.28 -14.81 -2.99
C CYS A 8 12.78 -14.51 -4.41
N HIS A 9 11.47 -14.67 -4.65
CA HIS A 9 10.82 -14.39 -5.94
C HIS A 9 10.90 -12.92 -6.38
N LYS A 10 11.24 -11.99 -5.47
CA LYS A 10 11.30 -10.56 -5.75
C LYS A 10 12.70 -10.06 -6.09
N CYS A 11 13.70 -10.37 -5.27
CA CYS A 11 15.07 -9.86 -5.43
C CYS A 11 16.10 -10.94 -5.77
N LEU A 12 15.66 -12.20 -5.93
CA LEU A 12 16.47 -13.37 -6.25
C LEU A 12 17.59 -13.69 -5.23
N HIS A 13 17.51 -13.13 -4.03
CA HIS A 13 18.43 -13.45 -2.95
C HIS A 13 18.14 -14.85 -2.39
N GLN A 14 19.20 -15.62 -2.12
CA GLN A 14 19.11 -16.90 -1.43
C GLN A 14 18.94 -16.67 0.07
N ASN A 15 17.97 -17.33 0.69
CA ASN A 15 17.71 -17.27 2.11
C ASN A 15 17.68 -18.71 2.67
N CYS A 16 17.89 -18.87 3.97
CA CYS A 16 17.65 -20.15 4.64
C CYS A 16 16.16 -20.49 4.60
N ASP A 17 15.81 -21.76 4.39
CA ASP A 17 14.42 -22.24 4.32
C ASP A 17 13.61 -22.04 5.61
N THR A 18 14.28 -21.77 6.74
CA THR A 18 13.61 -21.48 8.03
C THR A 18 13.15 -20.02 8.17
N ARG A 19 13.30 -19.17 7.14
CA ARG A 19 12.94 -17.75 7.23
C ARG A 19 11.63 -17.42 6.51
N ASP A 20 10.80 -16.63 7.16
CA ASP A 20 9.53 -16.16 6.61
C ASP A 20 9.66 -14.89 5.75
N PHE A 21 10.69 -14.07 5.98
CA PHE A 21 10.96 -12.85 5.21
C PHE A 21 12.39 -12.83 4.66
N CYS A 22 12.53 -12.26 3.46
CA CYS A 22 13.82 -12.11 2.82
C CYS A 22 14.70 -11.09 3.57
N GLU A 23 15.93 -11.49 3.86
CA GLU A 23 16.90 -10.66 4.61
C GLU A 23 17.30 -9.39 3.85
N ARG A 24 17.26 -9.43 2.51
CA ARG A 24 17.68 -8.33 1.67
C ARG A 24 16.58 -7.31 1.40
N CYS A 25 15.38 -7.77 1.05
CA CYS A 25 14.31 -6.88 0.58
C CYS A 25 13.07 -6.86 1.48
N GLY A 26 13.01 -7.73 2.49
CA GLY A 26 11.88 -7.85 3.40
C GLY A 26 10.66 -8.55 2.82
N ALA A 27 10.69 -9.03 1.57
CA ALA A 27 9.57 -9.73 0.94
C ALA A 27 9.20 -11.02 1.69
N PRO A 28 7.91 -11.34 1.87
CA PRO A 28 7.50 -12.62 2.41
C PRO A 28 7.94 -13.75 1.48
N ILE A 29 8.59 -14.77 2.04
CA ILE A 29 9.12 -15.93 1.29
C ILE A 29 8.65 -17.26 1.88
N GLY A 30 8.33 -17.30 3.18
CA GLY A 30 7.86 -18.52 3.86
C GLY A 30 6.37 -18.78 3.67
N THR A 31 5.98 -20.05 3.72
CA THR A 31 4.58 -20.50 3.66
C THR A 31 3.79 -20.15 4.92
N PHE A 32 4.47 -19.94 6.06
CA PHE A 32 3.84 -19.58 7.34
C PHE A 32 3.48 -18.10 7.46
N THR A 33 3.94 -17.26 6.53
CA THR A 33 3.67 -15.81 6.49
C THR A 33 2.19 -15.42 6.43
N THR A 34 1.30 -16.36 6.15
CA THR A 34 -0.16 -16.16 6.13
C THR A 34 -0.89 -16.80 7.32
N ILE A 35 -0.21 -17.66 8.08
CA ILE A 35 -0.80 -18.46 9.16
C ILE A 35 -0.67 -17.73 10.50
N SER A 36 0.46 -17.07 10.76
CA SER A 36 0.63 -16.29 11.98
C SER A 36 0.07 -14.86 11.83
N PRO A 37 -0.60 -14.32 12.85
CA PRO A 37 -1.24 -13.00 12.77
C PRO A 37 -0.23 -11.87 12.60
N LEU A 38 0.97 -11.99 13.17
CA LEU A 38 1.99 -10.94 13.09
C LEU A 38 2.66 -10.91 11.71
N GLU A 39 3.04 -12.08 11.17
CA GLU A 39 3.69 -12.16 9.86
C GLU A 39 2.70 -11.73 8.76
N ARG A 40 1.42 -12.04 8.92
CA ARG A 40 0.37 -11.57 8.01
C ARG A 40 0.31 -10.05 7.95
N ILE A 41 0.29 -9.35 9.09
CA ILE A 41 0.30 -7.88 9.13
C ILE A 41 1.56 -7.32 8.47
N GLN A 42 2.70 -7.96 8.66
CA GLN A 42 3.97 -7.54 8.05
C GLN A 42 3.97 -7.74 6.52
N ALA A 43 3.43 -8.87 6.04
CA ALA A 43 3.27 -9.16 4.62
C ALA A 43 2.29 -8.19 3.95
N GLU A 44 1.14 -7.94 4.57
CA GLU A 44 0.17 -6.94 4.10
C GLU A 44 0.80 -5.53 4.08
N GLY A 45 1.50 -5.15 5.15
CA GLY A 45 2.21 -3.88 5.23
C GLY A 45 3.28 -3.74 4.14
N HIS A 46 3.99 -4.82 3.81
CA HIS A 46 4.90 -4.82 2.67
C HIS A 46 4.14 -4.55 1.36
N ALA A 47 3.04 -5.27 1.11
CA ALA A 47 2.25 -5.08 -0.10
C ALA A 47 1.75 -3.62 -0.25
N TYR A 48 1.27 -3.00 0.83
CA TYR A 48 0.86 -1.59 0.82
C TYR A 48 2.01 -0.61 0.58
N ARG A 49 3.19 -0.85 1.18
CA ARG A 49 4.38 -0.03 0.93
C ARG A 49 4.83 -0.11 -0.52
N GLU A 50 4.78 -1.31 -1.10
CA GLU A 50 5.12 -1.52 -2.50
C GLU A 50 4.11 -0.85 -3.45
N ALA A 51 2.82 -1.05 -3.20
CA ALA A 51 1.75 -0.44 -3.99
C ALA A 51 1.82 1.10 -3.98
N SER A 52 2.16 1.71 -2.85
CA SER A 52 2.24 3.17 -2.73
C SER A 52 3.57 3.77 -3.21
N SER A 53 4.69 3.04 -3.08
CA SER A 53 6.02 3.58 -3.38
C SER A 53 6.43 3.33 -4.83
N ASN A 54 6.13 2.15 -5.37
CA ASN A 54 6.50 1.76 -6.73
C ASN A 54 5.31 1.10 -7.48
N PRO A 55 4.18 1.79 -7.66
CA PRO A 55 3.12 1.28 -8.52
C PRO A 55 3.63 1.25 -9.97
N THR A 56 3.79 0.06 -10.53
CA THR A 56 4.25 -0.15 -11.92
C THR A 56 3.13 -0.61 -12.84
N LYS A 57 2.11 -1.28 -12.29
CA LYS A 57 0.99 -1.83 -13.06
C LYS A 57 -0.28 -0.98 -12.87
N PRO A 58 -1.05 -0.70 -13.94
CA PRO A 58 -2.29 0.07 -13.83
C PRO A 58 -3.32 -0.59 -12.92
N ILE A 59 -3.30 -1.93 -12.81
CA ILE A 59 -4.19 -2.66 -11.90
C ILE A 59 -3.96 -2.31 -10.42
N VAL A 60 -2.71 -1.99 -10.03
CA VAL A 60 -2.39 -1.57 -8.66
C VAL A 60 -2.99 -0.19 -8.38
N LEU A 61 -2.91 0.72 -9.35
CA LEU A 61 -3.51 2.05 -9.24
C LEU A 61 -5.03 1.93 -9.08
N ILE A 62 -5.69 1.13 -9.93
CA ILE A 62 -7.14 0.90 -9.88
C ILE A 62 -7.54 0.31 -8.51
N GLY A 63 -6.80 -0.68 -8.02
CA GLY A 63 -7.07 -1.30 -6.71
C GLY A 63 -6.96 -0.30 -5.54
N VAL A 64 -5.91 0.53 -5.54
CA VAL A 64 -5.74 1.58 -4.51
C VAL A 64 -6.85 2.63 -4.60
N TRP A 65 -7.26 3.02 -5.82
CA TRP A 65 -8.40 3.92 -6.01
C TRP A 65 -9.70 3.31 -5.50
N LEU A 66 -9.99 2.04 -5.81
CA LEU A 66 -11.20 1.37 -5.33
C LEU A 66 -11.26 1.31 -3.79
N LEU A 67 -10.11 1.11 -3.14
CA LEU A 67 -10.03 0.93 -1.68
C LEU A 67 -10.12 2.27 -0.92
N PHE A 68 -9.50 3.35 -1.43
CA PHE A 68 -9.39 4.62 -0.70
C PHE A 68 -10.26 5.76 -1.27
N ALA A 69 -10.79 5.67 -2.49
CA ALA A 69 -11.67 6.71 -3.03
C ALA A 69 -12.95 6.95 -2.21
N PRO A 70 -13.61 5.92 -1.63
CA PRO A 70 -14.76 6.16 -0.76
C PRO A 70 -14.41 7.02 0.46
N GLY A 71 -13.23 6.81 1.06
CA GLY A 71 -12.74 7.63 2.18
C GLY A 71 -12.50 9.08 1.79
N ALA A 72 -11.94 9.32 0.61
CA ALA A 72 -11.79 10.67 0.06
C ALA A 72 -13.16 11.33 -0.21
N ALA A 73 -14.13 10.60 -0.76
CA ALA A 73 -15.48 11.12 -1.01
C ALA A 73 -16.20 11.51 0.30
N LEU A 74 -16.06 10.70 1.35
CA LEU A 74 -16.59 11.01 2.67
C LEU A 74 -15.97 12.30 3.25
N LEU A 75 -14.68 12.55 3.00
CA LEU A 75 -14.04 13.80 3.38
C LEU A 75 -14.70 15.00 2.72
N PHE A 76 -14.88 14.96 1.40
CA PHE A 76 -15.51 16.05 0.66
C PHE A 76 -16.95 16.30 1.14
N TYR A 77 -17.69 15.23 1.44
CA TYR A 77 -19.03 15.35 2.02
C TYR A 77 -19.04 15.98 3.42
N ALA A 78 -18.10 15.57 4.29
CA ALA A 78 -17.95 16.14 5.62
C ALA A 78 -17.58 17.63 5.55
N LEU A 79 -16.61 18.01 4.70
CA LEU A 79 -16.23 19.40 4.47
C LEU A 79 -17.41 20.24 3.95
N PHE A 80 -18.19 19.70 3.01
CA PHE A 80 -19.38 20.35 2.49
C PHE A 80 -20.43 20.62 3.59
N LYS A 81 -20.64 19.66 4.50
CA LYS A 81 -21.55 19.83 5.65
C LYS A 81 -21.06 20.91 6.62
N ILE A 82 -19.76 20.95 6.93
CA ILE A 82 -19.17 21.98 7.80
C ILE A 82 -19.42 23.37 7.22
N ILE A 83 -19.15 23.54 5.92
CA ILE A 83 -19.30 24.82 5.23
C ILE A 83 -20.76 25.26 5.17
N THR A 84 -21.68 24.34 4.84
CA THR A 84 -23.09 24.69 4.59
C THR A 84 -23.94 24.81 5.85
N LYS A 85 -23.70 23.98 6.86
CA LYS A 85 -24.56 23.91 8.06
C LYS A 85 -23.90 24.39 9.34
N LYS A 86 -22.59 24.73 9.30
CA LYS A 86 -21.77 25.10 10.47
C LYS A 86 -21.96 24.12 11.65
N ALA A 87 -22.28 22.87 11.32
CA ALA A 87 -22.55 21.81 12.28
C ALA A 87 -21.24 21.10 12.56
N TRP A 88 -20.77 21.21 13.80
CA TRP A 88 -19.59 20.51 14.27
C TRP A 88 -20.06 19.33 15.13
N SER A 89 -19.65 18.11 14.76
CA SER A 89 -19.87 16.90 15.54
C SER A 89 -18.56 16.16 15.72
N GLU A 90 -18.43 15.39 16.81
CA GLU A 90 -17.24 14.59 17.13
C GLU A 90 -16.86 13.65 15.96
N ASP A 91 -17.86 13.11 15.26
CA ASP A 91 -17.66 12.21 14.12
C ASP A 91 -16.94 12.88 12.95
N ILE A 92 -17.06 14.20 12.79
CA ILE A 92 -16.42 14.94 11.70
C ILE A 92 -14.89 14.86 11.83
N ALA A 93 -14.34 14.89 13.04
CA ALA A 93 -12.90 14.76 13.24
C ALA A 93 -12.36 13.43 12.71
N TRP A 94 -13.07 12.33 12.97
CA TRP A 94 -12.72 11.00 12.46
C TRP A 94 -12.75 10.94 10.92
N PHE A 95 -13.80 11.50 10.30
CA PHE A 95 -13.88 11.56 8.83
C PHE A 95 -12.79 12.45 8.22
N LEU A 96 -12.41 13.53 8.90
CA LEU A 96 -11.31 14.40 8.47
C LEU A 96 -9.97 13.64 8.48
N CYS A 97 -9.65 12.95 9.57
CA CYS A 97 -8.41 12.18 9.68
C CYS A 97 -8.36 11.02 8.67
N TYR A 98 -9.41 10.20 8.61
CA TYR A 98 -9.47 9.06 7.68
C TYR A 98 -9.44 9.51 6.21
N GLY A 99 -10.17 10.58 5.90
CA GLY A 99 -10.22 11.17 4.58
C GLY A 99 -8.88 11.78 4.15
N ALA A 100 -8.19 12.48 5.06
CA ALA A 100 -6.86 13.04 4.79
C ALA A 100 -5.83 11.95 4.46
N ILE A 101 -5.82 10.83 5.21
CA ILE A 101 -4.95 9.68 4.93
C ILE A 101 -5.28 9.08 3.56
N SER A 102 -6.58 8.93 3.26
CA SER A 102 -7.04 8.40 1.97
C SER A 102 -6.57 9.25 0.80
N ILE A 103 -6.71 10.59 0.89
CA ILE A 103 -6.20 11.51 -0.13
C ILE A 103 -4.69 11.42 -0.24
N ALA A 104 -3.95 11.43 0.87
CA ALA A 104 -2.50 11.33 0.85
C ALA A 104 -2.02 10.06 0.13
N LEU A 105 -2.65 8.91 0.38
CA LEU A 105 -2.34 7.65 -0.29
C LEU A 105 -2.70 7.67 -1.78
N LEU A 106 -3.86 8.20 -2.15
CA LEU A 106 -4.28 8.33 -3.55
C LEU A 106 -3.34 9.25 -4.32
N SER A 107 -3.01 10.42 -3.77
CA SER A 107 -2.10 11.39 -4.37
C SER A 107 -0.71 10.78 -4.53
N LYS A 108 -0.15 10.19 -3.46
CA LYS A 108 1.18 9.56 -3.50
C LYS A 108 1.24 8.46 -4.55
N THR A 109 0.27 7.55 -4.54
CA THR A 109 0.23 6.41 -5.48
C THR A 109 0.07 6.89 -6.92
N THR A 110 -0.82 7.85 -7.17
CA THR A 110 -1.06 8.41 -8.51
C THR A 110 0.18 9.14 -9.04
N ILE A 111 0.81 9.99 -8.22
CA ILE A 111 2.05 10.70 -8.58
C ILE A 111 3.18 9.70 -8.89
N ASN A 112 3.36 8.69 -8.04
CA ASN A 112 4.40 7.69 -8.23
C ASN A 112 4.15 6.83 -9.47
N PHE A 113 2.89 6.49 -9.76
CA PHE A 113 2.53 5.76 -10.98
C PHE A 113 2.87 6.56 -12.24
N ILE A 114 2.52 7.84 -12.27
CA ILE A 114 2.83 8.73 -13.40
C ILE A 114 4.34 8.88 -13.57
N LYS A 115 5.09 9.07 -12.46
CA LYS A 115 6.56 9.17 -12.49
C LYS A 115 7.20 7.87 -13.00
N ASN A 116 6.71 6.72 -12.58
CA ASN A 116 7.24 5.42 -13.01
C ASN A 116 6.90 5.13 -14.47
N LYS A 117 5.70 5.49 -14.93
CA LYS A 117 5.33 5.38 -16.35
C LYS A 117 6.26 6.21 -17.23
N LYS A 118 6.54 7.47 -16.84
CA LYS A 118 7.48 8.35 -17.56
C LYS A 118 8.92 7.82 -17.62
N LYS A 119 9.36 7.07 -16.61
CA LYS A 119 10.69 6.42 -16.61
C LYS A 119 10.72 5.17 -17.50
N ALA A 120 9.59 4.51 -17.71
CA ALA A 120 9.49 3.29 -18.49
C ALA A 120 9.34 3.56 -20.00
N GLU A 121 8.89 4.75 -20.40
CA GLU A 121 8.95 5.21 -21.79
C GLU A 121 10.37 5.74 -22.08
N PRO A 122 11.20 5.05 -22.89
CA PRO A 122 12.49 5.59 -23.30
C PRO A 122 12.26 6.85 -24.15
N ALA A 123 13.04 7.90 -23.86
CA ALA A 123 13.05 9.11 -24.68
C ALA A 123 13.41 8.72 -26.12
N ILE A 124 12.45 8.91 -27.04
CA ILE A 124 12.64 8.80 -28.48
C ILE A 124 13.42 10.03 -28.96
#